data_AF-A0A8B6EQT9-F1
#
_entry.id   AF-A0A8B6EQT9-F1
#
_cell.length_a   1.000
_cell.length_b   1.000
_cell.length_c   1.000
_cell.angle_alpha   90.00
_cell.angle_beta   90.00
_cell.angle_gamma   90.00
#
_symmetry.space_group_name_H-M   'P 1'
#
loop_
_entity.id
_entity.type
_entity.pdbx_description
1 polymer ?
#
loop_
_entity_poly.entity_id
_entity_poly.type
_entity_poly.pdbx_seq_one_letter_code
_entity_poly.pdbx_strand_id
1 'polypeptide(L)'
;MADRNRATLLELLNKPGNNVCADCKSPDPEWVSVNLGAFLCPECAGCHRNLGTHISRVRSIKLDNWEDDQVQAVAELGNEVVNQKYEQFLPAYYKRPTKDDPELLRSEFVKAKYSRQEFIYPDRQTAYCSGIKEGYLYKRGRDDKGFKKRRFCLTRKLNGHTLLYFIKEKDTAPKSEIDLDSVNVVFAKDKIGVNPNGLQITYFVNGQTRSLFVYADDPKEIVDWYYAIRAAKFEWRRIAHPQQDEIELAEGLTTDFTLEGWLQKMGPKKKDGFKKRWFTLDNRKLMYSEDPLSPFPKGEVYIGHVDGGYGVTMGAKDVRSSMVYVFTLNTPDRDFILSADTREDMDQWINAFKEIQTTEPTSQDLRLLRMLNNNS
;
A
#
# COMPACT_ATOMS: atom_id res chain seq x y z
N MET A 1 8.78 -8.28 -44.23
CA MET A 1 9.66 -7.71 -43.18
C MET A 1 8.89 -7.53 -41.87
N ALA A 2 7.73 -6.86 -41.85
CA ALA A 2 6.90 -6.69 -40.66
C ALA A 2 6.60 -8.01 -39.90
N ASP A 3 6.21 -9.09 -40.60
CA ASP A 3 5.92 -10.37 -39.95
C ASP A 3 7.15 -11.06 -39.35
N ARG A 4 8.33 -10.92 -39.99
CA ARG A 4 9.60 -11.46 -39.48
C ARG A 4 10.00 -10.75 -38.18
N ASN A 5 9.96 -9.42 -38.19
CA ASN A 5 10.36 -8.59 -37.05
C ASN A 5 9.45 -8.83 -35.85
N ARG A 6 8.14 -8.97 -36.11
CA ARG A 6 7.17 -9.38 -35.09
C ARG A 6 7.45 -10.77 -34.54
N ALA A 7 7.76 -11.75 -35.39
CA ALA A 7 8.12 -13.09 -34.92
C ALA A 7 9.36 -13.07 -34.01
N THR A 8 10.40 -12.33 -34.40
CA THR A 8 11.61 -12.17 -33.59
C THR A 8 11.32 -11.49 -32.25
N LEU A 9 10.50 -10.44 -32.20
CA LEU A 9 10.11 -9.82 -30.92
C LEU A 9 9.34 -10.77 -30.01
N LEU A 10 8.49 -11.64 -30.58
CA LEU A 10 7.81 -12.69 -29.82
C LEU A 10 8.78 -13.74 -29.30
N GLU A 11 9.82 -14.09 -30.05
CA GLU A 11 10.90 -14.97 -29.56
C GLU A 11 11.68 -14.32 -28.42
N LEU A 12 11.91 -13.00 -28.47
CA LEU A 12 12.59 -12.28 -27.39
C LEU A 12 11.84 -12.30 -26.06
N LEU A 13 10.51 -12.49 -26.06
CA LEU A 13 9.74 -12.70 -24.82
C LEU A 13 10.12 -13.98 -24.08
N ASN A 14 10.70 -14.96 -24.77
CA ASN A 14 11.18 -16.20 -24.16
C ASN A 14 12.57 -16.06 -23.54
N LYS A 15 13.26 -14.93 -23.72
CA LYS A 15 14.51 -14.67 -23.00
C LYS A 15 14.22 -14.48 -21.49
N PRO A 16 15.13 -14.91 -20.61
CA PRO A 16 15.00 -14.71 -19.17
C PRO A 16 14.62 -13.28 -18.80
N GLY A 17 13.61 -13.12 -17.93
CA GLY A 17 13.11 -11.84 -17.45
C GLY A 17 12.21 -11.04 -18.42
N ASN A 18 12.19 -11.36 -19.71
CA ASN A 18 11.34 -10.67 -20.69
C ASN A 18 9.88 -11.14 -20.68
N ASN A 19 9.60 -12.29 -20.05
CA ASN A 19 8.26 -12.84 -19.87
C ASN A 19 7.42 -12.10 -18.82
N VAL A 20 8.02 -11.13 -18.11
CA VAL A 20 7.35 -10.26 -17.15
C VAL A 20 7.73 -8.80 -17.40
N CYS A 21 6.85 -7.88 -17.07
CA CYS A 21 7.10 -6.44 -17.16
C CYS A 21 8.35 -6.03 -16.36
N ALA A 22 9.22 -5.22 -16.97
CA ALA A 22 10.46 -4.75 -16.36
C ALA A 22 10.22 -4.00 -15.04
N ASP A 23 9.07 -3.33 -14.90
CA ASP A 23 8.81 -2.42 -13.78
C ASP A 23 7.95 -3.06 -12.71
N CYS A 24 6.78 -3.60 -13.08
CA CYS A 24 5.79 -4.11 -12.12
C CYS A 24 5.69 -5.64 -12.05
N LYS A 25 6.48 -6.35 -12.85
CA LYS A 25 6.51 -7.82 -12.96
C LYS A 25 5.17 -8.47 -13.37
N SER A 26 4.19 -7.69 -13.86
CA SER A 26 3.00 -8.25 -14.51
C SER A 26 3.42 -9.19 -15.65
N PRO A 27 2.80 -10.37 -15.80
CA PRO A 27 3.14 -11.31 -16.86
C PRO A 27 2.81 -10.75 -18.25
N ASP A 28 3.37 -11.41 -19.26
CA ASP A 28 3.04 -11.25 -20.68
C ASP A 28 3.10 -9.80 -21.20
N PRO A 29 4.26 -9.13 -21.12
CA PRO A 29 4.40 -7.76 -21.61
C PRO A 29 4.17 -7.67 -23.13
N GLU A 30 3.37 -6.70 -23.55
CA GLU A 30 3.00 -6.50 -24.96
C GLU A 30 3.62 -5.24 -25.59
N TRP A 31 4.42 -4.51 -24.81
CA TRP A 31 5.03 -3.25 -25.20
C TRP A 31 6.53 -3.29 -24.92
N VAL A 32 7.30 -2.48 -25.65
CA VAL A 32 8.75 -2.38 -25.47
C VAL A 32 9.18 -0.92 -25.53
N SER A 33 10.04 -0.51 -24.62
CA SER A 33 10.83 0.72 -24.78
C SER A 33 12.05 0.42 -25.64
N VAL A 34 12.04 0.86 -26.90
CA VAL A 34 13.04 0.49 -27.91
C VAL A 34 14.45 0.91 -27.49
N ASN A 35 14.61 2.14 -27.01
CA ASN A 35 15.92 2.69 -26.64
C ASN A 35 16.44 2.18 -25.28
N LEU A 36 15.56 1.64 -24.44
CA LEU A 36 15.96 1.03 -23.16
C LEU A 36 16.09 -0.49 -23.26
N GLY A 37 15.43 -1.13 -24.24
CA GLY A 37 15.33 -2.60 -24.32
C GLY A 37 14.43 -3.22 -23.25
N ALA A 38 13.48 -2.46 -22.71
CA ALA A 38 12.62 -2.89 -21.61
C ALA A 38 11.25 -3.37 -22.14
N PHE A 39 10.87 -4.61 -21.83
CA PHE A 39 9.55 -5.17 -22.08
C PHE A 39 8.58 -4.79 -20.95
N LEU A 40 7.42 -4.26 -21.32
CA LEU A 40 6.49 -3.56 -20.43
C LEU A 40 5.05 -4.06 -20.62
N CYS A 41 4.30 -4.11 -19.53
CA CYS A 41 2.84 -4.22 -19.60
C CYS A 41 2.21 -2.90 -20.11
N PRO A 42 0.93 -2.91 -20.54
CA PRO A 42 0.26 -1.72 -21.04
C PRO A 42 0.26 -0.52 -20.07
N GLU A 43 0.13 -0.77 -18.77
CA GLU A 43 0.10 0.27 -17.73
C GLU A 43 1.47 0.94 -17.57
N CYS A 44 2.54 0.14 -17.47
CA CYS A 44 3.92 0.66 -17.38
C CYS A 44 4.33 1.35 -18.68
N ALA A 45 3.92 0.84 -19.84
CA ALA A 45 4.06 1.52 -21.12
C ALA A 45 3.41 2.92 -21.08
N GLY A 46 2.25 3.07 -20.45
CA GLY A 46 1.61 4.36 -20.16
C GLY A 46 2.50 5.28 -19.31
N CYS A 47 3.07 4.77 -18.21
CA CYS A 47 4.02 5.54 -17.38
C CYS A 47 5.25 5.99 -18.18
N HIS A 48 5.80 5.12 -19.04
CA HIS A 48 6.96 5.43 -19.87
C HIS A 48 6.68 6.52 -20.92
N ARG A 49 5.46 6.59 -21.47
CA ARG A 49 5.07 7.70 -22.37
C ARG A 49 5.18 9.06 -21.67
N ASN A 50 4.85 9.11 -20.39
CA ASN A 50 4.92 10.33 -19.58
C ASN A 50 6.36 10.77 -19.25
N LEU A 51 7.38 9.94 -19.49
CA LEU A 51 8.79 10.32 -19.35
C LEU A 51 9.29 11.21 -20.50
N GLY A 52 8.61 11.16 -21.65
CA GLY A 52 9.04 11.81 -22.88
C GLY A 52 10.03 10.96 -23.71
N THR A 53 10.04 11.22 -25.02
CA THR A 53 10.75 10.43 -26.04
C THR A 53 12.28 10.51 -25.97
N HIS A 54 12.80 11.49 -25.23
CA HIS A 54 14.22 11.64 -24.92
C HIS A 54 14.69 10.63 -23.85
N ILE A 55 13.78 10.06 -23.06
CA ILE A 55 14.08 9.05 -22.03
C ILE A 55 13.58 7.67 -22.49
N SER A 56 12.35 7.58 -22.96
CA SER A 56 11.74 6.29 -23.34
C SER A 56 10.90 6.40 -24.61
N ARG A 57 11.12 5.47 -25.55
CA ARG A 57 10.43 5.38 -26.84
C ARG A 57 9.66 4.06 -26.89
N VAL A 58 8.37 4.13 -26.57
CA VAL A 58 7.53 2.95 -26.40
C VAL A 58 6.87 2.54 -27.72
N ARG A 59 6.89 1.25 -28.03
CA ARG A 59 6.22 0.62 -29.18
C ARG A 59 5.46 -0.63 -28.76
N SER A 60 4.32 -0.90 -29.37
CA SER A 60 3.57 -2.15 -29.22
C SER A 60 4.23 -3.24 -30.04
N ILE A 61 4.37 -4.44 -29.47
CA ILE A 61 4.85 -5.62 -30.21
C ILE A 61 3.87 -6.00 -31.33
N LYS A 62 2.56 -5.79 -31.12
CA LYS A 62 1.50 -6.27 -32.01
C LYS A 62 0.94 -5.19 -32.94
N LEU A 63 0.90 -3.93 -32.48
CA LEU A 63 0.16 -2.86 -33.14
C LEU A 63 1.03 -1.88 -33.93
N ASP A 64 2.33 -1.80 -33.64
CA ASP A 64 3.25 -0.88 -34.31
C ASP A 64 4.09 -1.59 -35.36
N ASN A 65 4.55 -0.84 -36.37
CA ASN A 65 5.56 -1.31 -37.31
C ASN A 65 6.96 -1.22 -36.70
N TRP A 66 7.79 -2.23 -37.01
CA TRP A 66 9.14 -2.38 -36.47
C TRP A 66 10.18 -2.47 -37.57
N GLU A 67 11.19 -1.62 -37.45
CA GLU A 67 12.37 -1.63 -38.32
C GLU A 67 13.44 -2.61 -37.80
N ASP A 68 14.28 -3.12 -38.69
CA ASP A 68 15.28 -4.15 -38.35
C ASP A 68 16.27 -3.68 -37.27
N ASP A 69 16.69 -2.40 -37.32
CA ASP A 69 17.60 -1.79 -36.35
C ASP A 69 16.97 -1.69 -34.94
N GLN A 70 15.67 -1.43 -34.87
CA GLN A 70 14.93 -1.39 -33.61
C GLN A 70 14.84 -2.77 -32.97
N VAL A 71 14.56 -3.80 -33.77
CA VAL A 71 14.52 -5.19 -33.29
C VAL A 71 15.90 -5.63 -32.81
N GLN A 72 16.95 -5.31 -33.55
CA GLN A 72 18.32 -5.63 -33.15
C GLN A 72 18.71 -4.94 -31.84
N ALA A 73 18.40 -3.65 -31.68
CA ALA A 73 18.68 -2.92 -30.43
C ALA A 73 17.97 -3.54 -29.21
N VAL A 74 16.71 -3.98 -29.38
CA VAL A 74 15.99 -4.69 -28.31
C VAL A 74 16.59 -6.07 -28.06
N ALA A 75 17.03 -6.78 -29.10
CA ALA A 75 17.62 -8.11 -28.98
C ALA A 75 18.97 -8.12 -28.23
N GLU A 76 19.77 -7.05 -28.35
CA GLU A 76 21.03 -6.85 -27.62
C GLU A 76 20.83 -6.52 -26.14
N LEU A 77 19.64 -6.03 -25.79
CA LEU A 77 19.22 -5.69 -24.43
C LEU A 77 18.24 -6.74 -23.89
N GLY A 78 17.38 -6.33 -22.97
CA GLY A 78 16.40 -7.17 -22.29
C GLY A 78 16.22 -6.77 -20.85
N ASN A 79 15.15 -7.26 -20.22
CA ASN A 79 14.76 -6.86 -18.88
C ASN A 79 15.80 -7.18 -17.81
N GLU A 80 16.55 -8.28 -17.94
CA GLU A 80 17.65 -8.57 -17.01
C GLU A 80 18.74 -7.51 -17.09
N VAL A 81 19.20 -7.16 -18.29
CA VAL A 81 20.22 -6.12 -18.52
C VAL A 81 19.71 -4.75 -18.03
N VAL A 82 18.45 -4.42 -18.34
CA VAL A 82 17.80 -3.19 -17.90
C VAL A 82 17.74 -3.12 -16.38
N ASN A 83 17.25 -4.16 -15.72
CA ASN A 83 17.10 -4.15 -14.26
C ASN A 83 18.47 -4.18 -13.56
N GLN A 84 19.43 -4.95 -14.06
CA GLN A 84 20.80 -4.95 -13.52
C GLN A 84 21.42 -3.55 -13.56
N LYS A 85 21.19 -2.78 -14.62
CA LYS A 85 21.67 -1.40 -14.74
C LYS A 85 20.87 -0.42 -13.89
N TYR A 86 19.55 -0.38 -14.09
CA TYR A 86 18.67 0.66 -13.56
C TYR A 86 18.17 0.39 -12.14
N GLU A 87 18.51 -0.76 -11.56
CA GLU A 87 18.13 -1.15 -10.20
C GLU A 87 19.33 -1.64 -9.38
N GLN A 88 20.56 -1.30 -9.83
CA GLN A 88 21.82 -1.73 -9.21
C GLN A 88 21.87 -1.47 -7.70
N PHE A 89 21.33 -0.33 -7.26
CA PHE A 89 21.25 0.09 -5.86
C PHE A 89 19.81 0.28 -5.40
N LEU A 90 18.88 -0.56 -5.87
CA LEU A 90 17.51 -0.59 -5.38
C LEU A 90 17.48 -1.09 -3.92
N PRO A 91 17.10 -0.28 -2.93
CA PRO A 91 17.12 -0.71 -1.53
C PRO A 91 16.03 -1.76 -1.23
N ALA A 92 16.31 -2.72 -0.35
CA ALA A 92 15.35 -3.77 0.02
C ALA A 92 14.02 -3.22 0.57
N TYR A 93 14.05 -2.09 1.29
CA TYR A 93 12.84 -1.44 1.80
C TYR A 93 12.01 -0.73 0.71
N TYR A 94 12.57 -0.51 -0.49
CA TYR A 94 11.89 0.14 -1.60
C TYR A 94 11.01 -0.89 -2.33
N LYS A 95 9.76 -1.04 -1.86
CA LYS A 95 8.75 -1.94 -2.43
C LYS A 95 8.62 -1.69 -3.94
N ARG A 96 8.92 -2.68 -4.77
CA ARG A 96 8.54 -2.63 -6.18
C ARG A 96 7.01 -2.62 -6.30
N PRO A 97 6.43 -1.69 -7.07
CA PRO A 97 4.98 -1.69 -7.28
C PRO A 97 4.56 -2.89 -8.14
N THR A 98 3.41 -3.45 -7.83
CA THR A 98 2.73 -4.51 -8.59
C THR A 98 1.64 -3.92 -9.49
N LYS A 99 0.92 -4.77 -10.21
CA LYS A 99 -0.26 -4.37 -11.00
C LYS A 99 -1.43 -3.90 -10.11
N ASP A 100 -1.48 -4.36 -8.87
CA ASP A 100 -2.57 -4.09 -7.91
C ASP A 100 -2.24 -2.88 -7.02
N ASP A 101 -0.98 -2.44 -6.99
CA ASP A 101 -0.57 -1.22 -6.30
C ASP A 101 -1.13 0.05 -6.99
N PRO A 102 -1.31 1.15 -6.23
CA PRO A 102 -1.74 2.44 -6.76
C PRO A 102 -0.89 2.91 -7.95
N GLU A 103 -1.56 3.48 -8.97
CA GLU A 103 -0.92 4.07 -10.15
C GLU A 103 0.19 5.07 -9.77
N LEU A 104 0.00 5.83 -8.68
CA LEU A 104 0.98 6.76 -8.15
C LEU A 104 2.34 6.08 -7.87
N LEU A 105 2.33 4.95 -7.15
CA LEU A 105 3.54 4.20 -6.83
C LEU A 105 4.21 3.66 -8.09
N ARG A 106 3.42 3.15 -9.04
CA ARG A 106 3.94 2.67 -10.33
C ARG A 106 4.60 3.79 -11.14
N SER A 107 3.92 4.92 -11.27
CA SER A 107 4.43 6.06 -12.04
C SER A 107 5.68 6.68 -11.41
N GLU A 108 5.73 6.81 -10.09
CA GLU A 108 6.90 7.34 -9.40
C GLU A 108 8.07 6.35 -9.37
N PHE A 109 7.83 5.03 -9.33
CA PHE A 109 8.88 4.03 -9.51
C PHE A 109 9.53 4.14 -10.90
N VAL A 110 8.71 4.26 -11.96
CA VAL A 110 9.20 4.43 -13.34
C VAL A 110 10.03 5.71 -13.47
N LYS A 111 9.58 6.83 -12.89
CA LYS A 111 10.36 8.07 -12.87
C LYS A 111 11.65 7.95 -12.04
N ALA A 112 11.60 7.32 -10.86
CA ALA A 112 12.76 7.07 -10.01
C ALA A 112 13.82 6.25 -10.75
N LYS A 113 13.39 5.20 -11.44
CA LYS A 113 14.23 4.26 -12.18
C LYS A 113 14.89 4.90 -13.40
N TYR A 114 14.12 5.53 -14.30
CA TYR A 114 14.64 5.92 -15.63
C TYR A 114 14.95 7.41 -15.77
N SER A 115 14.16 8.29 -15.16
CA SER A 115 14.31 9.74 -15.28
C SER A 115 15.28 10.29 -14.23
N ARG A 116 15.03 9.97 -12.97
CA ARG A 116 15.86 10.42 -11.84
C ARG A 116 17.04 9.50 -11.58
N GLN A 117 16.98 8.25 -12.05
CA GLN A 117 18.04 7.24 -11.93
C GLN A 117 18.51 7.06 -10.48
N GLU A 118 17.56 7.08 -9.54
CA GLU A 118 17.81 7.00 -8.10
C GLU A 118 18.48 5.69 -7.71
N PHE A 119 18.21 4.60 -8.43
CA PHE A 119 18.80 3.29 -8.16
C PHE A 119 20.10 3.01 -8.92
N ILE A 120 20.60 4.01 -9.68
CA ILE A 120 21.96 4.01 -10.25
C ILE A 120 22.88 4.87 -9.37
N TYR A 121 22.35 5.97 -8.84
CA TYR A 121 23.10 6.99 -8.10
C TYR A 121 22.55 7.12 -6.67
N PRO A 122 23.12 6.41 -5.67
CA PRO A 122 22.62 6.38 -4.30
C PRO A 122 22.51 7.75 -3.61
N ASP A 123 23.33 8.73 -4.01
CA ASP A 123 23.26 10.13 -3.56
C ASP A 123 21.92 10.80 -3.87
N ARG A 124 21.19 10.31 -4.89
CA ARG A 124 19.85 10.77 -5.25
C ARG A 124 18.74 10.17 -4.38
N GLN A 125 19.05 9.24 -3.49
CA GLN A 125 18.09 8.60 -2.57
C GLN A 125 17.96 9.31 -1.22
N THR A 126 18.76 10.36 -0.99
CA THR A 126 18.90 11.08 0.30
C THR A 126 17.58 11.60 0.87
N ALA A 127 16.59 11.88 0.02
CA ALA A 127 15.26 12.33 0.41
C ALA A 127 14.46 11.32 1.26
N TYR A 128 14.82 10.03 1.20
CA TYR A 128 14.14 8.96 1.96
C TYR A 128 15.08 7.96 2.64
N CYS A 129 16.38 7.93 2.33
CA CYS A 129 17.30 6.93 2.91
C CYS A 129 18.08 7.38 4.14
N SER A 130 17.99 8.65 4.56
CA SER A 130 18.86 9.21 5.61
C SER A 130 18.45 8.85 7.06
N GLY A 131 17.33 8.15 7.26
CA GLY A 131 16.75 7.89 8.59
C GLY A 131 16.07 9.11 9.23
N ILE A 132 16.14 10.27 8.56
CA ILE A 132 15.45 11.49 8.93
C ILE A 132 14.75 12.09 7.72
N LYS A 133 13.61 12.75 7.92
CA LYS A 133 12.96 13.54 6.86
C LYS A 133 12.17 14.65 7.50
N GLU A 134 12.30 15.86 6.99
CA GLU A 134 11.48 16.99 7.39
C GLU A 134 10.83 17.60 6.15
N GLY A 135 9.59 18.05 6.30
CA GLY A 135 8.82 18.61 5.20
C GLY A 135 7.43 19.02 5.63
N TYR A 136 6.65 19.48 4.66
CA TYR A 136 5.29 19.94 4.92
C TYR A 136 4.29 19.06 4.19
N LEU A 137 3.27 18.61 4.92
CA LEU A 137 2.14 17.88 4.38
C LEU A 137 0.85 18.61 4.71
N TYR A 138 -0.11 18.56 3.80
CA TYR A 138 -1.48 18.99 4.09
C TYR A 138 -2.14 17.90 4.91
N LYS A 139 -2.46 18.21 6.16
CA LYS A 139 -3.07 17.27 7.10
C LYS A 139 -4.51 17.64 7.36
N ARG A 140 -5.41 16.67 7.28
CA ARG A 140 -6.80 16.80 7.72
C ARG A 140 -6.87 17.06 9.22
N GLY A 141 -7.59 18.10 9.62
CA GLY A 141 -7.90 18.36 11.02
C GLY A 141 -8.90 17.34 11.58
N ARG A 142 -8.80 17.10 12.89
CA ARG A 142 -9.65 16.11 13.58
C ARG A 142 -11.11 16.53 13.55
N ASP A 143 -11.38 17.79 13.89
CA ASP A 143 -12.73 18.30 14.14
C ASP A 143 -13.20 19.24 13.02
N ASP A 144 -12.30 20.11 12.51
CA ASP A 144 -12.62 21.08 11.45
C ASP A 144 -12.73 20.46 10.05
N LYS A 145 -12.37 19.18 9.89
CA LYS A 145 -12.40 18.39 8.64
C LYS A 145 -11.65 19.06 7.46
N GLY A 146 -10.90 20.13 7.69
CA GLY A 146 -10.15 20.85 6.67
C GLY A 146 -8.72 20.33 6.56
N PHE A 147 -8.14 20.40 5.36
CA PHE A 147 -6.71 20.13 5.19
C PHE A 147 -5.92 21.42 5.41
N LYS A 148 -4.91 21.35 6.30
CA LYS A 148 -4.04 22.47 6.62
C LYS A 148 -2.59 22.03 6.56
N LYS A 149 -1.71 22.88 6.04
CA LYS A 149 -0.27 22.61 5.95
C LYS A 149 0.33 22.44 7.35
N ARG A 150 1.07 21.37 7.58
CA ARG A 150 1.72 21.02 8.86
C ARG A 150 3.13 20.56 8.59
N ARG A 151 4.07 20.93 9.46
CA ARG A 151 5.46 20.46 9.40
C ARG A 151 5.52 19.07 10.03
N PHE A 152 6.05 18.11 9.30
CA PHE A 152 6.30 16.75 9.77
C PHE A 152 7.81 16.51 9.85
N CYS A 153 8.24 15.76 10.86
CA CYS A 153 9.63 15.36 11.03
C CYS A 153 9.68 13.88 11.40
N LEU A 154 10.29 13.07 10.55
CA LEU A 154 10.77 11.73 10.88
C LEU A 154 12.17 11.87 11.48
N THR A 155 12.38 11.36 12.68
CA THR A 155 13.66 11.47 13.40
C THR A 155 14.05 10.14 14.03
N ARG A 156 15.36 9.95 14.24
CA ARG A 156 15.93 8.80 14.93
C ARG A 156 15.92 8.98 16.44
N LYS A 157 15.68 7.89 17.17
CA LYS A 157 15.80 7.77 18.62
C LYS A 157 16.79 6.64 18.97
N LEU A 158 17.13 6.52 20.25
CA LEU A 158 18.01 5.45 20.72
C LEU A 158 17.50 4.05 20.35
N ASN A 159 16.18 3.83 20.45
CA ASN A 159 15.54 2.52 20.25
C ASN A 159 14.51 2.53 19.11
N GLY A 160 14.81 3.20 18.00
CA GLY A 160 13.96 3.22 16.81
C GLY A 160 13.79 4.62 16.22
N HIS A 161 12.60 4.89 15.70
CA HIS A 161 12.29 6.14 15.01
C HIS A 161 10.97 6.73 15.47
N THR A 162 10.76 8.00 15.18
CA THR A 162 9.57 8.71 15.60
C THR A 162 9.12 9.69 14.53
N LEU A 163 7.81 9.73 14.32
CA LEU A 163 7.17 10.71 13.46
C LEU A 163 6.54 11.81 14.31
N LEU A 164 7.01 13.04 14.10
CA LEU A 164 6.54 14.24 14.75
C LEU A 164 5.70 15.06 13.78
N TYR A 165 4.74 15.82 14.30
CA TYR A 165 4.18 16.93 13.54
C TYR A 165 3.91 18.16 14.41
N PHE A 166 4.02 19.33 13.78
CA PHE A 166 3.87 20.65 14.40
C PHE A 166 2.70 21.39 13.76
N ILE A 167 1.97 22.19 14.54
CA ILE A 167 0.82 22.94 14.02
C ILE A 167 1.30 24.19 13.29
N LYS A 168 2.21 24.92 13.93
CA LYS A 168 2.79 26.15 13.41
C LYS A 168 4.29 25.95 13.21
N GLU A 169 4.86 26.71 12.28
CA GLU A 169 6.28 26.63 11.94
C GLU A 169 7.20 26.93 13.13
N LYS A 170 6.84 27.93 13.94
CA LYS A 170 7.59 28.37 15.13
C LYS A 170 7.40 27.48 16.36
N ASP A 171 6.58 26.43 16.29
CA ASP A 171 6.38 25.53 17.43
C ASP A 171 7.70 24.80 17.73
N THR A 172 8.20 24.95 18.96
CA THR A 172 9.42 24.28 19.44
C THR A 172 9.15 22.87 19.98
N ALA A 173 7.90 22.57 20.32
CA ALA A 173 7.45 21.25 20.77
C ALA A 173 6.44 20.67 19.77
N PRO A 174 6.50 19.36 19.48
CA PRO A 174 5.58 18.72 18.55
C PRO A 174 4.17 18.67 19.14
N LYS A 175 3.15 18.78 18.27
CA LYS A 175 1.76 18.54 18.67
C LYS A 175 1.52 17.07 18.98
N SER A 176 2.24 16.18 18.31
CA SER A 176 2.17 14.74 18.52
C SER A 176 3.53 14.14 18.25
N GLU A 177 3.89 13.20 19.09
CA GLU A 177 5.06 12.35 18.97
C GLU A 177 4.57 10.91 18.77
N ILE A 178 4.91 10.30 17.64
CA ILE A 178 4.34 9.01 17.23
C ILE A 178 5.49 8.01 17.07
N ASP A 179 5.46 6.95 17.87
CA ASP A 179 6.40 5.84 17.74
C ASP A 179 6.18 5.12 16.42
N LEU A 180 7.23 5.06 15.58
CA LEU A 180 7.16 4.50 14.25
C LEU A 180 6.88 2.99 14.25
N ASP A 181 7.21 2.28 15.34
CA ASP A 181 6.95 0.84 15.44
C ASP A 181 5.44 0.53 15.43
N SER A 182 4.63 1.47 15.92
CA SER A 182 3.17 1.39 15.93
C SER A 182 2.50 1.90 14.65
N VAL A 183 3.26 2.51 13.73
CA VAL A 183 2.72 3.20 12.55
C VAL A 183 2.44 2.22 11.41
N ASN A 184 1.30 2.33 10.73
CA ASN A 184 1.12 1.79 9.38
C ASN A 184 0.77 2.91 8.41
N VAL A 185 1.14 2.77 7.13
CA VAL A 185 0.97 3.79 6.09
C VAL A 185 0.43 3.15 4.83
N VAL A 186 -0.68 3.68 4.33
CA VAL A 186 -1.38 3.19 3.13
C VAL A 186 -1.76 4.37 2.25
N PHE A 187 -1.65 4.21 0.93
CA PHE A 187 -2.17 5.23 -0.01
C PHE A 187 -3.69 5.22 0.00
N ALA A 188 -4.29 6.40 0.15
CA ALA A 188 -5.71 6.58 0.41
C ALA A 188 -6.36 7.55 -0.60
N LYS A 189 -5.96 7.47 -1.87
CA LYS A 189 -6.46 8.31 -2.98
C LYS A 189 -7.99 8.40 -2.96
N ASP A 190 -8.68 7.25 -2.97
CA ASP A 190 -10.14 7.20 -3.12
C ASP A 190 -10.88 7.72 -1.89
N LYS A 191 -10.32 7.58 -0.69
CA LYS A 191 -10.91 8.11 0.54
C LYS A 191 -10.72 9.61 0.70
N ILE A 192 -9.51 10.10 0.40
CA ILE A 192 -9.15 11.51 0.62
C ILE A 192 -9.84 12.39 -0.42
N GLY A 193 -9.90 11.96 -1.68
CA GLY A 193 -10.70 12.55 -2.76
C GLY A 193 -10.28 13.94 -3.26
N VAL A 194 -9.69 14.77 -2.39
CA VAL A 194 -9.26 16.14 -2.71
C VAL A 194 -7.91 16.20 -3.44
N ASN A 195 -7.09 15.16 -3.31
CA ASN A 195 -5.78 15.08 -3.95
C ASN A 195 -5.42 13.60 -4.20
N PRO A 196 -4.92 13.23 -5.39
CA PRO A 196 -4.55 11.85 -5.70
C PRO A 196 -3.34 11.34 -4.90
N ASN A 197 -2.54 12.23 -4.31
CA ASN A 197 -1.35 11.96 -3.53
C ASN A 197 -1.69 11.78 -2.04
N GLY A 198 -2.78 11.07 -1.74
CA GLY A 198 -3.28 10.87 -0.40
C GLY A 198 -2.61 9.70 0.33
N LEU A 199 -2.20 9.92 1.58
CA LEU A 199 -1.73 8.90 2.51
C LEU A 199 -2.60 8.87 3.76
N GLN A 200 -2.94 7.66 4.22
CA GLN A 200 -3.46 7.40 5.55
C GLN A 200 -2.35 6.84 6.42
N ILE A 201 -2.04 7.54 7.51
CA ILE A 201 -1.09 7.11 8.54
C ILE A 201 -1.92 6.67 9.74
N THR A 202 -1.83 5.40 10.12
CA THR A 202 -2.48 4.86 11.31
C THR A 202 -1.45 4.54 12.39
N TYR A 203 -1.82 4.71 13.66
CA TYR A 203 -0.98 4.30 14.79
C TYR A 203 -1.82 4.12 16.03
N PHE A 204 -1.28 3.42 17.02
CA PHE A 204 -1.97 3.16 18.27
C PHE A 204 -1.70 4.26 19.30
N VAL A 205 -2.74 4.81 19.92
CA VAL A 205 -2.62 5.83 20.97
C VAL A 205 -3.79 5.73 21.93
N ASN A 206 -3.49 5.77 23.24
CA ASN A 206 -4.50 5.69 24.30
C ASN A 206 -5.48 4.52 24.13
N GLY A 207 -4.96 3.36 23.74
CA GLY A 207 -5.75 2.14 23.60
C GLY A 207 -6.57 2.02 22.32
N GLN A 208 -6.43 2.94 21.36
CA GLN A 208 -7.20 2.93 20.13
C GLN A 208 -6.35 3.25 18.90
N THR A 209 -6.72 2.74 17.73
CA THR A 209 -6.15 3.20 16.46
C THR A 209 -6.55 4.65 16.16
N ARG A 210 -5.57 5.51 15.86
CA ARG A 210 -5.75 6.86 15.35
C ARG A 210 -5.34 6.93 13.89
N SER A 211 -6.16 7.58 13.07
CA SER A 211 -5.89 7.83 11.65
C SER A 211 -5.56 9.30 11.41
N LEU A 212 -4.46 9.55 10.69
CA LEU A 212 -4.15 10.84 10.07
C LEU A 212 -4.29 10.69 8.56
N PHE A 213 -4.95 11.66 7.94
CA PHE A 213 -5.07 11.76 6.50
C PHE A 213 -4.24 12.94 6.03
N VAL A 214 -3.28 12.67 5.15
CA VAL A 214 -2.32 13.66 4.66
C VAL A 214 -2.19 13.57 3.14
N TYR A 215 -1.74 14.66 2.51
CA TYR A 215 -1.29 14.65 1.12
C TYR A 215 -0.17 15.66 0.90
N ALA A 216 0.53 15.53 -0.23
CA ALA A 216 1.44 16.53 -0.78
C ALA A 216 0.98 16.92 -2.19
N ASP A 217 1.25 18.16 -2.61
CA ASP A 217 0.92 18.57 -3.98
C ASP A 217 1.82 17.84 -5.01
N ASP A 218 3.09 17.62 -4.64
CA ASP A 218 4.04 16.86 -5.47
C ASP A 218 3.89 15.34 -5.21
N PRO A 219 3.63 14.53 -6.24
CA PRO A 219 3.60 13.07 -6.12
C PRO A 219 4.93 12.48 -5.64
N LYS A 220 6.07 13.07 -6.02
CA LYS A 220 7.37 12.57 -5.55
C LYS A 220 7.50 12.74 -4.04
N GLU A 221 7.17 13.91 -3.51
CA GLU A 221 7.29 14.20 -2.09
C GLU A 221 6.44 13.24 -1.23
N ILE A 222 5.20 12.92 -1.62
CA ILE A 222 4.39 11.97 -0.85
C ILE A 222 4.96 10.55 -0.89
N VAL A 223 5.51 10.14 -2.04
CA VAL A 223 6.13 8.82 -2.22
C VAL A 223 7.45 8.74 -1.45
N ASP A 224 8.23 9.82 -1.40
CA ASP A 224 9.43 9.91 -0.58
C ASP A 224 9.08 9.80 0.91
N TRP A 225 7.97 10.40 1.38
CA TRP A 225 7.49 10.19 2.76
C TRP A 225 7.15 8.73 3.05
N TYR A 226 6.46 8.06 2.13
CA TYR A 226 6.15 6.64 2.23
C TYR A 226 7.42 5.79 2.35
N TYR A 227 8.41 6.01 1.48
CA TYR A 227 9.67 5.26 1.52
C TYR A 227 10.58 5.66 2.68
N ALA A 228 10.53 6.91 3.15
CA ALA A 228 11.28 7.33 4.33
C ALA A 228 10.81 6.59 5.59
N ILE A 229 9.49 6.44 5.75
CA ILE A 229 8.90 5.67 6.86
C ILE A 229 9.30 4.19 6.75
N ARG A 230 9.23 3.61 5.55
CA ARG A 230 9.68 2.23 5.32
C ARG A 230 11.17 2.04 5.62
N ALA A 231 12.03 2.96 5.15
CA ALA A 231 13.46 2.92 5.38
C ALA A 231 13.80 3.00 6.88
N ALA A 232 13.17 3.92 7.63
CA ALA A 232 13.37 4.06 9.06
C ALA A 232 12.91 2.82 9.85
N LYS A 233 11.79 2.19 9.47
CA LYS A 233 11.36 0.92 10.05
C LYS A 233 12.34 -0.21 9.74
N PHE A 234 12.81 -0.27 8.50
CA PHE A 234 13.75 -1.29 8.05
C PHE A 234 15.09 -1.20 8.78
N GLU A 235 15.61 0.01 8.94
CA GLU A 235 16.83 0.27 9.70
C GLU A 235 16.71 -0.26 11.13
N TRP A 236 15.59 0.02 11.81
CA TRP A 236 15.38 -0.48 13.17
C TRP A 236 15.31 -2.01 13.21
N ARG A 237 14.60 -2.64 12.27
CA ARG A 237 14.52 -4.11 12.18
C ARG A 237 15.89 -4.75 11.95
N ARG A 238 16.74 -4.16 11.10
CA ARG A 238 18.13 -4.62 10.90
C ARG A 238 18.95 -4.58 12.17
N ILE A 239 18.79 -3.53 12.99
CA ILE A 239 19.48 -3.39 14.28
C ILE A 239 18.96 -4.44 15.27
N ALA A 240 17.64 -4.64 15.33
CA ALA A 240 17.01 -5.59 16.25
C ALA A 240 17.24 -7.07 15.86
N HIS A 241 17.42 -7.35 14.56
CA HIS A 241 17.53 -8.70 14.00
C HIS A 241 18.69 -8.79 12.97
N PRO A 242 19.95 -8.62 13.40
CA PRO A 242 21.10 -8.46 12.50
C PRO A 242 21.46 -9.72 11.69
N GLN A 243 20.93 -10.88 12.06
CA GLN A 243 21.17 -12.15 11.35
C GLN A 243 20.06 -12.51 10.36
N GLN A 244 18.95 -11.76 10.33
CA GLN A 244 17.83 -12.04 9.44
C GLN A 244 18.11 -11.49 8.04
N ASP A 245 17.59 -12.18 7.02
CA ASP A 245 17.73 -11.77 5.63
C ASP A 245 17.06 -10.40 5.37
N GLU A 246 17.68 -9.58 4.51
CA GLU A 246 17.18 -8.23 4.24
C GLU A 246 15.82 -8.22 3.52
N ILE A 247 15.51 -9.24 2.71
CA ILE A 247 14.23 -9.35 2.04
C ILE A 247 13.15 -9.60 3.09
N GLU A 248 13.35 -10.57 3.98
CA GLU A 248 12.42 -10.87 5.07
C GLU A 248 12.22 -9.66 6.00
N LEU A 249 13.29 -8.94 6.33
CA LEU A 249 13.20 -7.73 7.16
C LEU A 249 12.37 -6.63 6.49
N ALA A 250 12.36 -6.57 5.16
CA ALA A 250 11.63 -5.59 4.37
C ALA A 250 10.14 -5.94 4.17
N GLU A 251 9.73 -7.18 4.47
CA GLU A 251 8.34 -7.62 4.40
C GLU A 251 7.49 -6.96 5.48
N GLY A 252 6.28 -6.49 5.13
CA GLY A 252 5.36 -5.92 6.13
C GLY A 252 5.90 -4.71 6.89
N LEU A 253 6.83 -3.93 6.31
CA LEU A 253 7.22 -2.62 6.88
C LEU A 253 6.01 -1.67 6.90
N THR A 254 5.19 -1.75 5.85
CA THR A 254 3.86 -1.16 5.74
C THR A 254 2.98 -2.19 5.07
N THR A 255 1.70 -2.21 5.40
CA THR A 255 0.75 -3.20 4.88
C THR A 255 -0.50 -2.49 4.39
N ASP A 256 -0.88 -2.73 3.15
CA ASP A 256 -2.14 -2.24 2.61
C ASP A 256 -3.32 -2.89 3.36
N PHE A 257 -4.45 -2.19 3.45
CA PHE A 257 -5.63 -2.78 4.09
C PHE A 257 -6.17 -3.92 3.25
N THR A 258 -6.48 -5.04 3.90
CA THR A 258 -6.99 -6.26 3.25
C THR A 258 -8.29 -6.00 2.50
N LEU A 259 -9.21 -5.27 3.13
CA LEU A 259 -10.49 -4.92 2.52
C LEU A 259 -11.10 -3.70 3.22
N GLU A 260 -11.78 -2.86 2.47
CA GLU A 260 -12.51 -1.73 3.01
C GLU A 260 -13.82 -1.53 2.27
N GLY A 261 -14.82 -0.97 2.95
CA GLY A 261 -16.10 -0.73 2.33
C GLY A 261 -17.21 -0.41 3.32
N TRP A 262 -18.35 0.00 2.78
CA TRP A 262 -19.53 0.22 3.57
C TRP A 262 -20.24 -1.10 3.88
N LEU A 263 -20.54 -1.34 5.16
CA LEU A 263 -21.46 -2.38 5.60
C LEU A 263 -22.46 -1.80 6.58
N GLN A 264 -23.58 -2.48 6.74
CA GLN A 264 -24.54 -2.22 7.80
C GLN A 264 -24.29 -3.20 8.95
N LYS A 265 -24.21 -2.70 10.18
CA LYS A 265 -24.03 -3.53 11.38
C LYS A 265 -25.15 -3.37 12.38
N MET A 266 -25.54 -4.46 13.02
CA MET A 266 -26.46 -4.41 14.15
C MET A 266 -25.72 -4.01 15.44
N GLY A 267 -26.41 -3.32 16.36
CA GLY A 267 -25.87 -3.02 17.68
C GLY A 267 -25.87 -4.25 18.61
N PRO A 268 -25.24 -4.15 19.80
CA PRO A 268 -25.19 -5.25 20.77
C PRO A 268 -26.55 -5.67 21.31
N LYS A 269 -27.51 -4.74 21.40
CA LYS A 269 -28.84 -5.05 21.91
C LYS A 269 -29.77 -5.31 20.72
N LYS A 270 -30.69 -6.27 20.86
CA LYS A 270 -31.66 -6.62 19.80
C LYS A 270 -32.52 -5.44 19.30
N LYS A 271 -32.72 -4.42 20.15
CA LYS A 271 -33.42 -3.17 19.79
C LYS A 271 -32.58 -2.20 18.97
N ASP A 272 -31.27 -2.39 18.92
CA ASP A 272 -30.36 -1.53 18.18
C ASP A 272 -30.49 -1.88 16.71
N GLY A 273 -31.15 -1.03 15.93
CA GLY A 273 -31.27 -1.19 14.50
C GLY A 273 -29.91 -1.22 13.78
N PHE A 274 -29.93 -1.61 12.51
CA PHE A 274 -28.75 -1.57 11.65
C PHE A 274 -28.24 -0.15 11.47
N LYS A 275 -26.92 0.02 11.50
CA LYS A 275 -26.24 1.29 11.21
C LYS A 275 -25.21 1.08 10.12
N LYS A 276 -25.24 1.93 9.08
CA LYS A 276 -24.21 1.98 8.04
C LYS A 276 -22.89 2.50 8.64
N ARG A 277 -21.79 1.80 8.38
CA ARG A 277 -20.45 2.11 8.87
C ARG A 277 -19.42 1.82 7.79
N TRP A 278 -18.36 2.61 7.75
CA TRP A 278 -17.18 2.30 6.95
C TRP A 278 -16.35 1.28 7.71
N PHE A 279 -16.10 0.12 7.12
CA PHE A 279 -15.26 -0.92 7.68
C PHE A 279 -13.89 -0.90 7.01
N THR A 280 -12.86 -1.13 7.81
CA THR A 280 -11.47 -1.33 7.37
C THR A 280 -10.95 -2.60 8.03
N LEU A 281 -10.58 -3.58 7.20
CA LEU A 281 -9.92 -4.81 7.61
C LEU A 281 -8.42 -4.65 7.43
N ASP A 282 -7.72 -4.44 8.54
CA ASP A 282 -6.27 -4.28 8.62
C ASP A 282 -5.68 -5.58 9.17
N ASN A 283 -5.42 -6.54 8.28
CA ASN A 283 -5.06 -7.92 8.66
C ASN A 283 -6.10 -8.48 9.64
N ARG A 284 -5.69 -8.82 10.87
CA ARG A 284 -6.56 -9.34 11.93
C ARG A 284 -7.33 -8.29 12.71
N LYS A 285 -7.26 -7.00 12.35
CA LYS A 285 -7.97 -5.92 13.04
C LYS A 285 -9.10 -5.40 12.15
N LEU A 286 -10.34 -5.69 12.54
CA LEU A 286 -11.51 -5.09 11.92
C LEU A 286 -11.89 -3.80 12.65
N MET A 287 -11.84 -2.67 11.95
CA MET A 287 -12.25 -1.36 12.46
C MET A 287 -13.54 -0.92 11.77
N TYR A 288 -14.42 -0.23 12.49
CA TYR A 288 -15.59 0.41 11.87
C TYR A 288 -15.80 1.84 12.34
N SER A 289 -16.19 2.72 11.41
CA SER A 289 -16.25 4.18 11.60
C SER A 289 -17.56 4.77 11.08
N GLU A 290 -17.88 6.01 11.49
CA GLU A 290 -19.01 6.76 10.91
C GLU A 290 -18.72 7.14 9.45
N ASP A 291 -17.47 7.50 9.15
CA ASP A 291 -17.04 7.91 7.82
C ASP A 291 -15.61 7.40 7.51
N PRO A 292 -15.23 7.28 6.21
CA PRO A 292 -13.91 6.76 5.81
C PRO A 292 -12.73 7.61 6.29
N LEU A 293 -12.96 8.89 6.62
CA LEU A 293 -11.96 9.84 7.10
C LEU A 293 -12.08 10.12 8.60
N SER A 294 -12.79 9.25 9.33
CA SER A 294 -12.90 9.34 10.79
C SER A 294 -11.51 9.22 11.44
N PRO A 295 -11.12 10.15 12.35
CA PRO A 295 -9.81 10.10 12.99
C PRO A 295 -9.66 8.95 14.00
N PHE A 296 -10.77 8.41 14.48
CA PHE A 296 -10.84 7.27 15.40
C PHE A 296 -11.99 6.36 14.98
N PRO A 297 -11.83 5.03 15.07
CA PRO A 297 -12.92 4.11 14.84
C PRO A 297 -13.96 4.19 15.97
N LYS A 298 -15.19 3.78 15.66
CA LYS A 298 -16.26 3.56 16.65
C LYS A 298 -16.12 2.24 17.38
N GLY A 299 -15.36 1.30 16.82
CA GLY A 299 -14.98 0.06 17.48
C GLY A 299 -13.94 -0.69 16.67
N GLU A 300 -13.22 -1.54 17.38
CA GLU A 300 -12.13 -2.36 16.87
C GLU A 300 -12.36 -3.79 17.35
N VAL A 301 -12.15 -4.76 16.48
CA VAL A 301 -12.40 -6.18 16.75
C VAL A 301 -11.21 -6.97 16.24
N TYR A 302 -10.64 -7.80 17.09
CA TYR A 302 -9.63 -8.77 16.67
C TYR A 302 -10.29 -9.97 15.98
N ILE A 303 -9.71 -10.43 14.88
CA ILE A 303 -10.15 -11.61 14.12
C ILE A 303 -9.09 -12.71 14.29
N GLY A 304 -9.36 -13.63 15.21
CA GLY A 304 -8.46 -14.75 15.52
C GLY A 304 -8.64 -15.95 14.59
N HIS A 305 -7.92 -17.02 14.93
CA HIS A 305 -7.98 -18.29 14.23
C HIS A 305 -9.28 -19.05 14.53
N VAL A 306 -9.70 -19.91 13.60
CA VAL A 306 -10.93 -20.71 13.74
C VAL A 306 -10.95 -21.58 15.01
N ASP A 307 -9.80 -22.11 15.43
CA ASP A 307 -9.67 -22.89 16.67
C ASP A 307 -9.99 -22.09 17.93
N GLY A 308 -9.87 -20.76 17.84
CA GLY A 308 -10.23 -19.83 18.90
C GLY A 308 -11.71 -19.50 18.96
N GLY A 309 -12.58 -20.15 18.17
CA GLY A 309 -14.01 -19.84 18.10
C GLY A 309 -14.35 -18.66 17.19
N TYR A 310 -13.43 -18.25 16.33
CA TYR A 310 -13.68 -17.25 15.28
C TYR A 310 -14.26 -17.92 14.04
N GLY A 311 -15.20 -17.27 13.38
CA GLY A 311 -15.80 -17.81 12.17
C GLY A 311 -16.61 -16.78 11.41
N VAL A 312 -17.14 -17.19 10.26
CA VAL A 312 -18.11 -16.40 9.51
C VAL A 312 -19.19 -17.32 8.94
N THR A 313 -20.45 -16.95 9.15
CA THR A 313 -21.62 -17.72 8.72
C THR A 313 -22.56 -16.86 7.89
N MET A 314 -23.28 -17.48 6.95
CA MET A 314 -24.29 -16.78 6.15
C MET A 314 -25.59 -16.59 6.95
N GLY A 315 -26.21 -15.43 6.81
CA GLY A 315 -27.41 -15.06 7.53
C GLY A 315 -27.16 -14.74 9.01
N ALA A 316 -28.26 -14.56 9.73
CA ALA A 316 -28.28 -14.38 11.18
C ALA A 316 -29.65 -14.78 11.73
N LYS A 317 -29.69 -15.27 12.98
CA LYS A 317 -30.94 -15.47 13.71
C LYS A 317 -31.55 -14.10 14.06
N ASP A 318 -32.88 -13.99 14.00
CA ASP A 318 -33.64 -12.78 14.41
C ASP A 318 -33.43 -11.50 13.57
N VAL A 319 -33.04 -11.61 12.30
CA VAL A 319 -32.99 -10.45 11.38
C VAL A 319 -34.33 -10.27 10.65
N ARG A 320 -34.76 -9.01 10.50
CA ARG A 320 -35.99 -8.67 9.77
C ARG A 320 -35.89 -9.15 8.31
N SER A 321 -36.98 -9.70 7.78
CA SER A 321 -37.06 -10.20 6.40
C SER A 321 -36.69 -9.20 5.30
N SER A 322 -36.68 -7.89 5.58
CA SER A 322 -36.34 -6.84 4.63
C SER A 322 -34.84 -6.66 4.40
N MET A 323 -33.99 -7.26 5.23
CA MET A 323 -32.54 -7.13 5.11
C MET A 323 -31.98 -8.23 4.20
N VAL A 324 -31.16 -7.84 3.23
CA VAL A 324 -30.54 -8.75 2.26
C VAL A 324 -29.02 -8.82 2.47
N TYR A 325 -28.40 -9.85 1.91
CA TYR A 325 -26.94 -10.08 1.96
C TYR A 325 -26.36 -10.01 3.39
N VAL A 326 -27.08 -10.65 4.32
CA VAL A 326 -26.76 -10.68 5.74
C VAL A 326 -25.78 -11.82 6.01
N PHE A 327 -24.79 -11.58 6.86
CA PHE A 327 -23.84 -12.58 7.34
C PHE A 327 -23.41 -12.23 8.77
N THR A 328 -22.92 -13.23 9.50
CA THR A 328 -22.50 -13.08 10.89
C THR A 328 -21.01 -13.40 11.01
N LEU A 329 -20.25 -12.42 11.49
CA LEU A 329 -18.88 -12.63 11.96
C LEU A 329 -18.94 -13.11 13.40
N ASN A 330 -18.48 -14.34 13.64
CA ASN A 330 -18.47 -14.97 14.94
C ASN A 330 -17.15 -14.67 15.66
N THR A 331 -17.25 -14.25 16.92
CA THR A 331 -16.10 -14.13 17.84
C THR A 331 -16.48 -14.77 19.17
N PRO A 332 -15.49 -15.10 20.03
CA PRO A 332 -15.74 -15.75 21.33
C PRO A 332 -16.68 -14.96 22.23
N ASP A 333 -16.54 -13.63 22.23
CA ASP A 333 -17.28 -12.76 23.13
C ASP A 333 -18.65 -12.37 22.56
N ARG A 334 -18.74 -12.18 21.23
CA ARG A 334 -19.97 -11.69 20.60
C ARG A 334 -19.99 -11.88 19.08
N ASP A 335 -21.16 -12.27 18.59
CA ASP A 335 -21.49 -12.23 17.17
C ASP A 335 -21.75 -10.80 16.63
N PHE A 336 -21.15 -10.50 15.48
CA PHE A 336 -21.37 -9.28 14.71
C PHE A 336 -22.23 -9.60 13.49
N ILE A 337 -23.51 -9.20 13.55
CA ILE A 337 -24.43 -9.30 12.42
C ILE A 337 -24.18 -8.12 11.47
N LEU A 338 -23.80 -8.45 10.24
CA LEU A 338 -23.42 -7.54 9.17
C LEU A 338 -24.29 -7.75 7.94
N SER A 339 -24.39 -6.73 7.09
CA SER A 339 -25.09 -6.80 5.81
C SER A 339 -24.39 -5.89 4.81
N ALA A 340 -24.18 -6.41 3.59
CA ALA A 340 -23.61 -5.67 2.49
C ALA A 340 -24.69 -5.10 1.56
N ASP A 341 -24.32 -4.11 0.73
CA ASP A 341 -25.25 -3.53 -0.23
C ASP A 341 -25.45 -4.45 -1.47
N THR A 342 -24.46 -5.30 -1.79
CA THR A 342 -24.50 -6.26 -2.92
C THR A 342 -24.10 -7.67 -2.49
N ARG A 343 -24.39 -8.66 -3.35
CA ARG A 343 -23.99 -10.06 -3.13
C ARG A 343 -22.47 -10.20 -3.24
N GLU A 344 -21.89 -9.52 -4.21
CA GLU A 344 -20.48 -9.49 -4.51
C GLU A 344 -19.67 -8.93 -3.33
N ASP A 345 -20.10 -7.80 -2.76
CA ASP A 345 -19.48 -7.23 -1.55
C ASP A 345 -19.54 -8.22 -0.38
N MET A 346 -20.71 -8.85 -0.15
CA MET A 346 -20.84 -9.86 0.91
C MET A 346 -19.85 -11.01 0.70
N ASP A 347 -19.77 -11.55 -0.51
CA ASP A 347 -18.89 -12.68 -0.81
C ASP A 347 -17.40 -12.28 -0.65
N GLN A 348 -17.00 -11.06 -1.04
CA GLN A 348 -15.65 -10.53 -0.80
C GLN A 348 -15.32 -10.45 0.70
N TRP A 349 -16.21 -9.88 1.51
CA TRP A 349 -16.02 -9.78 2.96
C TRP A 349 -15.93 -11.16 3.62
N ILE A 350 -16.82 -12.09 3.28
CA ILE A 350 -16.80 -13.46 3.81
C ILE A 350 -15.50 -14.16 3.45
N ASN A 351 -15.04 -14.04 2.20
CA ASN A 351 -13.80 -14.69 1.75
C ASN A 351 -12.59 -14.12 2.48
N ALA A 352 -12.50 -12.80 2.63
CA ALA A 352 -11.42 -12.16 3.38
C ALA A 352 -11.39 -12.63 4.85
N PHE A 353 -12.54 -12.71 5.52
CA PHE A 353 -12.60 -13.24 6.89
C PHE A 353 -12.16 -14.71 6.96
N LYS A 354 -12.62 -15.57 6.05
CA LYS A 354 -12.24 -16.98 6.03
C LYS A 354 -10.73 -17.17 5.84
N GLU A 355 -10.12 -16.43 4.92
CA GLU A 355 -8.69 -16.50 4.67
C GLU A 355 -7.89 -16.15 5.94
N ILE A 356 -8.26 -15.06 6.62
CA ILE A 356 -7.62 -14.64 7.88
C ILE A 356 -7.83 -15.68 8.99
N GLN A 357 -9.05 -16.22 9.11
CA GLN A 357 -9.42 -17.17 10.17
C GLN A 357 -8.79 -18.55 10.01
N THR A 358 -8.37 -18.91 8.79
CA THR A 358 -7.70 -20.19 8.49
C THR A 358 -6.17 -20.07 8.37
N THR A 359 -5.65 -18.85 8.40
CA THR A 359 -4.21 -18.59 8.48
C THR A 359 -3.77 -18.60 9.95
N GLU A 360 -2.60 -19.15 10.26
CA GLU A 360 -2.05 -19.12 11.62
C GLU A 360 -1.67 -17.70 12.05
N PRO A 361 -1.95 -17.28 13.30
CA PRO A 361 -1.54 -15.96 13.79
C PRO A 361 -0.03 -15.84 13.96
N THR A 362 0.53 -14.74 13.48
CA THR A 362 1.95 -14.42 13.69
C THR A 362 2.22 -13.90 15.10
N SER A 363 3.50 -13.82 15.49
CA SER A 363 3.90 -13.17 16.74
C SER A 363 3.43 -11.70 16.84
N GLN A 364 3.33 -10.99 15.71
CA GLN A 364 2.82 -9.62 15.66
C GLN A 364 1.31 -9.58 15.89
N ASP A 365 0.56 -10.53 15.34
CA ASP A 365 -0.88 -10.68 15.56
C ASP A 365 -1.23 -10.93 17.02
N LEU A 366 -0.43 -11.76 17.70
CA LEU A 366 -0.63 -12.04 19.12
C LEU A 366 -0.30 -10.82 19.99
N ARG A 367 0.63 -9.95 19.58
CA ARG A 367 0.88 -8.67 20.24
C ARG A 367 -0.30 -7.73 20.06
N LEU A 368 -0.86 -7.64 18.84
CA LEU A 368 -2.06 -6.87 18.56
C LEU A 368 -3.25 -7.29 19.44
N LEU A 369 -3.51 -8.59 19.58
CA LEU A 369 -4.56 -9.10 20.46
C LEU A 369 -4.40 -8.61 21.91
N ARG A 370 -3.19 -8.70 22.46
CA ARG A 370 -2.88 -8.21 23.82
C ARG A 370 -3.11 -6.70 23.94
N MET A 371 -2.74 -5.93 22.91
CA MET A 371 -2.94 -4.48 22.89
C MET A 371 -4.43 -4.10 22.90
N LEU A 372 -5.27 -4.83 22.18
CA LEU A 372 -6.71 -4.59 22.15
C LEU A 372 -7.40 -5.01 23.46
N ASN A 373 -6.99 -6.15 24.03
CA ASN A 373 -7.59 -6.67 25.27
C ASN A 373 -7.26 -5.82 26.51
N ASN A 374 -6.07 -5.23 26.58
CA ASN A 374 -5.66 -4.38 27.72
C ASN A 374 -6.45 -3.06 27.84
N ASN A 375 -7.36 -2.77 26.91
CA ASN A 375 -8.17 -1.54 26.87
C ASN A 375 -9.69 -1.81 26.86
N SER A 376 -10.12 -3.07 27.05
CA SER A 376 -11.54 -3.47 27.07
C SER A 376 -12.16 -3.46 28.47
#